data_AF-A0AAW2K010-F1
#
_entry.id   AF-A0AAW2K010-F1
#
_cell.length_a   1.000
_cell.length_b   1.000
_cell.length_c   1.000
_cell.angle_alpha   90.00
_cell.angle_beta   90.00
_cell.angle_gamma   90.00
#
_symmetry.space_group_name_H-M   'P 1'
#
loop_
_entity.id
_entity.type
_entity.pdbx_description
1 polymer ?
#
loop_
_entity_poly.entity_id
_entity_poly.type
_entity_poly.pdbx_seq_one_letter_code
_entity_poly.pdbx_strand_id
1 'polypeptide(L)'
;MAEGMIFSEDKGRGETLRDVAERYLFELANRCMVQVKIDETSVYNRFKSCRLHDLIRDLSLSKGKKEGFLEVMDREMGREDSSICKTNRLAIHLKRLDNDHSYSIGENKNIRSLLFLPKNRPVINLDRCIAFGIFKYLKVLVLEGYVFESGNCPKESKN
;
A
#
# COMPACT_ATOMS: atom_id res chain seq x y z
N MET A 1 10.03 5.21 -3.30
CA MET A 1 10.72 4.19 -4.12
C MET A 1 9.81 3.86 -5.30
N ALA A 2 10.28 3.95 -6.54
CA ALA A 2 9.49 3.63 -7.73
C ALA A 2 9.64 2.14 -8.06
N GLU A 3 8.55 1.41 -8.27
CA GLU A 3 8.56 -0.04 -8.56
C GLU A 3 9.00 -0.38 -10.01
N GLY A 4 9.79 0.49 -10.64
CA GLY A 4 10.22 0.32 -12.03
C GLY A 4 9.11 0.51 -13.07
N MET A 5 8.02 1.20 -12.72
CA MET A 5 6.89 1.46 -13.64
C MET A 5 7.13 2.64 -14.59
N ILE A 6 8.22 3.38 -14.43
CA ILE A 6 8.59 4.50 -15.30
C ILE A 6 9.79 4.05 -16.14
N PHE A 7 9.62 3.99 -17.45
CA PHE A 7 10.64 3.54 -18.37
C PHE A 7 11.51 4.72 -18.82
N SER A 8 12.83 4.56 -18.74
CA SER A 8 13.78 5.58 -19.20
C SER A 8 13.75 5.80 -20.71
N GLU A 9 13.25 4.82 -21.45
CA GLU A 9 13.06 4.84 -22.90
C GLU A 9 12.01 5.87 -23.33
N ASP A 10 11.03 6.14 -22.46
CA ASP A 10 9.97 7.10 -22.73
C ASP A 10 10.38 8.56 -22.48
N LYS A 11 11.64 8.79 -22.07
CA LYS A 11 12.19 10.14 -21.87
C LYS A 11 12.45 10.82 -23.21
N GLY A 12 11.83 11.97 -23.39
CA GLY A 12 12.23 12.93 -24.42
C GLY A 12 13.59 13.58 -24.11
N ARG A 13 14.13 14.28 -25.12
CA ARG A 13 15.39 15.03 -24.96
C ARG A 13 15.23 16.11 -23.89
N GLY A 14 16.00 16.01 -22.83
CA GLY A 14 15.98 16.96 -21.71
C GLY A 14 14.88 16.70 -20.67
N GLU A 15 14.06 15.66 -20.86
CA GLU A 15 13.09 15.26 -19.83
C GLU A 15 13.77 14.52 -18.69
N THR A 16 13.17 14.63 -17.51
CA THR A 16 13.50 13.84 -16.32
C THR A 16 12.52 12.66 -16.20
N LEU A 17 12.85 11.66 -15.37
CA LEU A 17 11.89 10.57 -15.07
C LEU A 17 10.62 11.09 -14.38
N ARG A 18 10.72 12.24 -13.70
CA ARG A 18 9.56 12.89 -13.11
C ARG A 18 8.61 13.41 -14.19
N ASP A 19 9.14 14.03 -15.23
CA ASP A 19 8.32 14.56 -16.34
C ASP A 19 7.58 13.41 -17.05
N VAL A 20 8.24 12.27 -17.24
CA VAL A 20 7.60 11.04 -17.76
C VAL A 20 6.48 10.56 -16.82
N ALA A 21 6.73 10.52 -15.51
CA ALA A 21 5.71 10.13 -14.53
C ALA A 21 4.50 11.07 -14.52
N GLU A 22 4.75 12.38 -14.61
CA GLU A 22 3.71 13.40 -14.68
C GLU A 22 2.88 13.25 -15.96
N ARG A 23 3.51 12.96 -17.10
CA ARG A 23 2.82 12.66 -18.36
C ARG A 23 1.95 11.41 -18.27
N TYR A 24 2.45 10.30 -17.73
CA TYR A 24 1.64 9.11 -17.49
C TYR A 24 0.43 9.40 -16.60
N LEU A 25 0.61 10.17 -15.53
CA LEU A 25 -0.49 10.55 -14.65
C LEU A 25 -1.54 11.39 -15.38
N PHE A 26 -1.10 12.30 -16.26
CA PHE A 26 -1.98 13.09 -17.12
C PHE A 26 -2.77 12.21 -18.10
N GLU A 27 -2.13 11.19 -18.69
CA GLU A 27 -2.81 10.22 -19.56
C GLU A 27 -3.86 9.40 -18.79
N LEU A 28 -3.57 9.00 -17.55
CA LEU A 28 -4.56 8.35 -16.69
C LEU A 28 -5.75 9.26 -16.40
N ALA A 29 -5.50 10.55 -16.15
CA ALA A 29 -6.55 11.54 -15.92
C ALA A 29 -7.41 11.76 -17.17
N ASN A 30 -6.78 11.90 -18.35
CA ASN A 30 -7.48 12.03 -19.62
C ASN A 30 -8.37 10.82 -19.94
N ARG A 31 -8.00 9.63 -19.45
CA ARG A 31 -8.79 8.40 -19.57
C ARG A 31 -9.84 8.24 -18.45
N CYS A 32 -10.08 9.28 -17.66
CA CYS A 32 -10.99 9.26 -16.50
C CYS A 32 -10.66 8.15 -15.50
N MET A 33 -9.38 7.75 -15.37
CA MET A 33 -8.96 6.73 -14.41
C MET A 33 -8.62 7.32 -13.05
N VAL A 34 -8.10 8.55 -13.04
CA VAL A 34 -7.75 9.28 -11.84
C VAL A 34 -8.27 10.71 -11.89
N GLN A 35 -8.66 11.22 -10.74
CA GLN A 35 -8.87 12.64 -10.50
C GLN A 35 -7.56 13.26 -10.02
N VAL A 36 -7.08 14.27 -10.74
CA VAL A 36 -5.87 15.02 -10.38
C VAL A 36 -6.23 16.38 -9.81
N LYS A 37 -5.54 16.79 -8.74
CA LYS A 37 -5.58 18.14 -8.20
C LYS A 37 -4.25 18.81 -8.50
N ILE A 38 -4.30 19.94 -9.19
CA ILE A 38 -3.13 20.75 -9.53
C ILE A 38 -2.91 21.77 -8.41
N ASP A 39 -1.65 22.12 -8.17
CA ASP A 39 -1.28 23.25 -7.35
C ASP A 39 -1.26 24.53 -8.21
N GLU A 40 -2.35 25.28 -8.13
CA GLU A 40 -2.53 26.55 -8.87
C GLU A 40 -1.52 27.63 -8.46
N THR A 41 -0.85 27.48 -7.30
CA THR A 41 0.19 28.41 -6.85
C THR A 41 1.57 28.07 -7.38
N SER A 42 1.73 26.90 -8.00
CA SER A 42 2.99 26.48 -8.61
C SER A 42 3.13 27.10 -9.99
N VAL A 43 4.25 27.77 -10.25
CA VAL A 43 4.64 28.29 -11.58
C VAL A 43 4.60 27.21 -12.68
N TYR A 44 4.70 25.93 -12.28
CA TYR A 44 4.76 24.79 -13.19
C TYR A 44 3.49 23.92 -13.18
N ASN A 45 2.36 24.39 -12.61
CA ASN A 45 1.11 23.61 -12.51
C ASN A 45 1.33 22.16 -12.04
N ARG A 46 2.12 22.01 -10.97
CA ARG A 46 2.48 20.69 -10.47
C ARG A 46 1.29 19.98 -9.86
N PHE A 47 1.28 18.65 -9.99
CA PHE A 47 0.29 17.85 -9.27
C PHE A 47 0.46 17.99 -7.76
N LYS A 48 -0.61 18.37 -7.09
CA LYS A 48 -0.72 18.41 -5.64
C LYS A 48 -1.12 17.05 -5.07
N SER A 49 -2.07 16.38 -5.73
CA SER A 49 -2.55 15.05 -5.34
C SER A 49 -3.29 14.39 -6.50
N CYS A 50 -3.40 13.06 -6.47
CA CYS A 50 -4.28 12.31 -7.36
C CYS A 50 -5.11 11.31 -6.55
N ARG A 51 -6.28 10.93 -7.07
CA ARG A 51 -7.19 9.94 -6.48
C ARG A 51 -7.74 9.06 -7.58
N LEU A 52 -7.86 7.75 -7.35
CA LEU A 52 -8.60 6.88 -8.28
C LEU A 52 -10.09 7.22 -8.21
N HIS A 53 -10.79 7.09 -9.34
CA HIS A 53 -12.24 7.04 -9.33
C HIS A 53 -12.72 5.72 -8.68
N ASP A 54 -13.85 5.76 -7.98
CA ASP A 54 -14.35 4.60 -7.22
C ASP A 54 -14.51 3.35 -8.08
N LEU A 55 -15.07 3.48 -9.29
CA LEU A 55 -15.21 2.36 -10.23
C LEU A 55 -13.87 1.74 -10.64
N ILE A 56 -12.85 2.58 -10.85
CA ILE A 56 -11.51 2.14 -11.27
C ILE A 56 -10.78 1.49 -10.10
N ARG A 57 -10.98 2.03 -8.90
CA ARG A 57 -10.49 1.44 -7.66
C ARG A 57 -11.09 0.05 -7.46
N ASP A 58 -12.40 -0.10 -7.58
CA ASP A 58 -13.08 -1.38 -7.39
C ASP A 58 -12.68 -2.41 -8.45
N LEU A 59 -12.58 -1.98 -9.71
CA LEU A 59 -12.05 -2.81 -10.81
C LEU A 59 -10.61 -3.28 -10.52
N SER A 60 -9.75 -2.36 -10.07
CA SER A 60 -8.35 -2.66 -9.77
C SER A 60 -8.22 -3.66 -8.61
N LEU A 61 -9.03 -3.51 -7.57
CA LEU A 61 -9.08 -4.45 -6.45
C LEU A 61 -9.54 -5.84 -6.90
N SER A 62 -10.62 -5.90 -7.70
CA SER A 62 -11.13 -7.15 -8.26
C SER A 62 -10.09 -7.85 -9.14
N LYS A 63 -9.44 -7.11 -10.04
CA LYS A 63 -8.42 -7.66 -10.94
C LYS A 63 -7.16 -8.07 -10.16
N GLY A 64 -6.70 -7.24 -9.23
CA GLY A 64 -5.55 -7.55 -8.39
C GLY A 64 -5.73 -8.84 -7.58
N LYS A 65 -6.93 -9.08 -7.05
CA LYS A 65 -7.25 -10.33 -6.36
C LYS A 65 -7.27 -11.54 -7.31
N LYS A 66 -7.90 -11.39 -8.49
CA LYS A 66 -7.97 -12.46 -9.51
C LYS A 66 -6.59 -12.89 -10.00
N GLU A 67 -5.70 -11.94 -10.23
CA GLU A 67 -4.33 -12.18 -10.72
C GLU A 67 -3.37 -12.60 -9.59
N GLY A 68 -3.84 -12.71 -8.34
CA GLY A 68 -2.98 -12.99 -7.18
C GLY A 68 -1.93 -11.90 -6.92
N PHE A 69 -2.16 -10.69 -7.43
CA PHE A 69 -1.26 -9.55 -7.29
C PHE A 69 -1.41 -8.84 -5.95
N LEU A 70 -2.65 -8.69 -5.48
CA LEU A 70 -3.01 -7.99 -4.25
C LEU A 70 -4.11 -8.75 -3.52
N GLU A 71 -3.91 -8.96 -2.22
CA GLU A 71 -4.95 -9.44 -1.32
C GLU A 71 -5.29 -8.35 -0.30
N VAL A 72 -6.58 -8.03 -0.18
CA VAL A 72 -7.10 -7.10 0.82
C VAL A 72 -7.90 -7.89 1.84
N MET A 73 -7.42 -7.93 3.08
CA MET A 73 -8.11 -8.57 4.19
C MET A 73 -8.82 -7.53 5.05
N ASP A 74 -10.14 -7.55 5.04
CA ASP A 74 -10.97 -6.87 6.03
C ASP A 74 -11.13 -7.82 7.22
N ARG A 75 -10.27 -7.72 8.25
CA ARG A 75 -10.39 -8.55 9.45
C ARG A 75 -11.32 -7.90 10.48
N GLU A 76 -12.42 -8.58 10.75
CA GLU A 76 -13.24 -8.42 11.96
C GLU A 76 -12.88 -9.55 12.94
N MET A 77 -12.82 -9.25 14.23
CA MET A 77 -12.46 -10.22 15.27
C MET A 77 -13.46 -11.39 15.27
N GLY A 78 -12.96 -12.63 15.16
CA GLY A 78 -13.76 -13.85 15.34
C GLY A 78 -13.87 -14.80 14.14
N ARG A 79 -13.30 -14.51 12.97
CA ARG A 79 -13.20 -15.48 11.87
C ARG A 79 -11.74 -15.92 11.66
N GLU A 80 -11.44 -17.11 12.15
CA GLU A 80 -10.22 -17.85 11.81
C GLU A 80 -10.32 -18.38 10.37
N ASP A 81 -10.36 -17.48 9.40
CA ASP A 81 -10.08 -17.90 8.04
C ASP A 81 -8.57 -17.85 7.86
N SER A 82 -7.94 -19.01 8.03
CA SER A 82 -6.55 -19.30 7.71
C SER A 82 -6.35 -19.28 6.19
N SER A 83 -6.67 -18.16 5.54
CA SER A 83 -6.32 -17.99 4.14
C SER A 83 -4.81 -17.83 4.08
N ILE A 84 -4.15 -18.85 3.51
CA ILE A 84 -2.77 -18.75 3.05
C ILE A 84 -2.78 -17.64 2.01
N CYS A 85 -2.32 -16.44 2.38
CA CYS A 85 -2.10 -15.35 1.45
C CYS A 85 -1.20 -15.91 0.35
N LYS A 86 -1.63 -15.98 -0.91
CA LYS A 86 -0.78 -16.48 -2.03
C LYS A 86 -0.11 -15.34 -2.77
N THR A 87 -0.40 -14.10 -2.38
CA THR A 87 0.02 -12.89 -3.08
C THR A 87 1.30 -12.32 -2.50
N ASN A 88 2.02 -11.56 -3.31
CA ASN A 88 3.25 -10.87 -2.89
C ASN A 88 2.95 -9.49 -2.27
N ARG A 89 1.71 -9.01 -2.33
CA ARG A 89 1.25 -7.73 -1.74
C ARG A 89 0.01 -7.96 -0.90
N LEU A 90 0.10 -7.63 0.37
CA LEU A 90 -0.98 -7.81 1.34
C LEU A 90 -1.36 -6.46 1.94
N ALA A 91 -2.66 -6.13 1.89
CA ALA A 91 -3.22 -5.00 2.62
C ALA A 91 -4.19 -5.52 3.69
N ILE A 92 -4.02 -5.05 4.92
CA ILE A 92 -4.82 -5.45 6.06
C ILE A 92 -5.55 -4.22 6.59
N HIS A 93 -6.87 -4.29 6.56
CA HIS A 93 -7.74 -3.31 7.17
C HIS A 93 -8.21 -3.81 8.52
N LEU A 94 -7.85 -3.09 9.57
CA LEU A 94 -8.20 -3.44 10.95
C LEU A 94 -9.42 -2.64 11.40
N LYS A 95 -10.51 -3.35 11.73
CA LYS A 95 -11.78 -2.74 12.16
C LYS A 95 -11.89 -2.56 13.68
N ARG A 96 -11.43 -3.53 14.47
CA ARG A 96 -11.38 -3.48 15.95
C ARG A 96 -10.20 -4.33 16.44
N LEU A 97 -9.45 -3.81 17.39
CA LEU A 97 -8.46 -4.57 18.14
C LEU A 97 -8.97 -4.66 19.58
N ASP A 98 -9.74 -5.70 19.91
CA ASP A 98 -9.90 -6.05 21.32
C ASP A 98 -8.66 -6.87 21.71
N ASN A 99 -8.18 -6.66 22.93
CA ASN A 99 -6.78 -6.83 23.41
C ASN A 99 -6.11 -8.20 23.27
N ASP A 100 -6.72 -9.22 22.64
CA ASP A 100 -6.40 -10.60 22.98
C ASP A 100 -6.02 -11.55 21.83
N HIS A 101 -5.99 -11.10 20.57
CA HIS A 101 -5.64 -12.01 19.46
C HIS A 101 -4.50 -11.47 18.60
N SER A 102 -3.38 -12.22 18.61
CA SER A 102 -2.27 -12.06 17.68
C SER A 102 -2.76 -12.41 16.27
N TYR A 103 -2.49 -11.54 15.29
CA TYR A 103 -2.79 -11.89 13.91
C TYR A 103 -1.74 -12.89 13.44
N SER A 104 -2.14 -14.15 13.27
CA SER A 104 -1.39 -15.05 12.39
C SER A 104 -1.65 -14.61 10.95
N ILE A 105 -0.96 -13.56 10.50
CA ILE A 105 -0.74 -13.38 9.06
C ILE A 105 -0.09 -14.69 8.65
N GLY A 106 -0.81 -15.47 7.86
CA GLY A 106 -0.43 -16.84 7.54
C GLY A 106 1.03 -16.92 7.11
N GLU A 107 1.62 -18.11 7.23
CA GLU A 107 3.04 -18.42 7.01
C GLU A 107 3.60 -18.06 5.60
N ASN A 108 2.92 -17.21 4.82
CA ASN A 108 3.45 -16.69 3.58
C ASN A 108 4.66 -15.79 3.85
N LYS A 109 5.83 -16.42 3.76
CA LYS A 109 7.15 -15.80 3.86
C LYS A 109 7.49 -14.91 2.66
N ASN A 110 6.70 -14.94 1.57
CA ASN A 110 6.96 -14.29 0.28
C ASN A 110 6.33 -12.90 0.12
N ILE A 111 5.70 -12.36 1.16
CA ILE A 111 5.13 -11.00 1.14
C ILE A 111 6.26 -9.98 0.93
N ARG A 112 6.13 -9.15 -0.11
CA ARG A 112 7.06 -8.06 -0.45
C ARG A 112 6.53 -6.69 -0.08
N SER A 113 5.22 -6.52 -0.04
CA SER A 113 4.56 -5.27 0.36
C SER A 113 3.47 -5.55 1.37
N LEU A 114 3.50 -4.87 2.50
CA LEU A 114 2.53 -5.02 3.57
C LEU A 114 2.01 -3.64 3.99
N LEU A 115 0.70 -3.46 3.93
CA LEU A 115 0.01 -2.21 4.20
C LEU A 115 -0.98 -2.41 5.36
N PHE A 116 -0.78 -1.70 6.46
CA PHE A 116 -1.72 -1.69 7.60
C PHE A 116 -2.48 -0.37 7.64
N LEU A 117 -3.80 -0.46 7.44
CA LEU A 117 -4.69 0.69 7.47
C LEU A 117 -5.77 0.49 8.55
N PRO A 118 -5.80 1.33 9.59
CA PRO A 118 -6.84 1.27 10.60
C PRO A 118 -8.13 1.90 10.03
N LYS A 119 -9.28 1.21 10.18
CA LYS A 119 -10.58 1.74 9.77
C LYS A 119 -11.16 2.73 10.79
N ASN A 120 -10.75 2.63 12.06
CA ASN A 120 -11.08 3.56 13.13
C ASN A 120 -9.78 4.07 13.78
N ARG A 121 -9.80 5.27 14.37
CA ARG A 121 -8.62 5.89 15.00
C ARG A 121 -8.49 5.62 16.52
N PRO A 122 -8.35 4.40 17.04
CA PRO A 122 -7.49 4.23 18.21
C PRO A 122 -6.05 4.18 17.74
N VAL A 123 -5.16 4.87 18.45
CA VAL A 123 -3.73 4.62 18.36
C VAL A 123 -3.50 3.19 18.85
N ILE A 124 -3.13 2.30 17.93
CA ILE A 124 -2.96 0.88 18.23
C ILE A 124 -1.47 0.59 18.44
N ASN A 125 -1.17 -0.24 19.43
CA ASN A 125 0.17 -0.80 19.61
C ASN A 125 0.38 -1.99 18.65
N LEU A 126 1.29 -1.79 17.70
CA LEU A 126 1.58 -2.72 16.62
C LEU A 126 2.36 -3.97 17.08
N ASP A 127 3.10 -3.87 18.20
CA ASP A 127 4.01 -4.91 18.69
C ASP A 127 3.27 -6.19 19.13
N ARG A 128 1.98 -6.07 19.47
CA ARG A 128 1.12 -7.23 19.79
C ARG A 128 0.46 -7.87 18.58
N CYS A 129 0.37 -7.15 17.46
CA CYS A 129 -0.44 -7.55 16.33
C CYS A 129 0.34 -8.41 15.33
N ILE A 130 1.64 -8.14 15.13
CA ILE A 130 2.40 -8.69 14.00
C ILE A 130 3.80 -9.09 14.45
N ALA A 131 4.15 -10.36 14.23
CA ALA A 131 5.53 -10.80 14.29
C ALA A 131 6.26 -10.43 12.99
N PHE A 132 6.83 -9.23 12.92
CA PHE A 132 7.55 -8.72 11.74
C PHE A 132 8.71 -9.63 11.28
N GLY A 133 9.29 -10.42 12.20
CA GLY A 133 10.39 -11.34 11.91
C GLY A 133 10.07 -12.49 10.94
N ILE A 134 8.82 -12.65 10.51
CA ILE A 134 8.39 -13.75 9.62
C ILE A 134 8.56 -13.38 8.13
N PHE A 135 8.53 -12.10 7.76
CA PHE A 135 8.53 -11.66 6.35
C PHE A 135 9.94 -11.42 5.81
N LYS A 136 10.64 -12.48 5.41
CA LYS A 136 12.01 -12.41 4.88
C LYS A 136 12.17 -11.53 3.62
N TYR A 137 11.12 -11.40 2.81
CA TYR A 137 11.16 -10.68 1.54
C TYR A 137 10.44 -9.32 1.55
N LEU A 138 10.05 -8.83 2.73
CA LEU A 138 9.36 -7.55 2.86
C LEU A 138 10.28 -6.41 2.43
N LYS A 139 9.84 -5.65 1.41
CA LYS A 139 10.53 -4.46 0.89
C LYS A 139 9.80 -3.17 1.22
N VAL A 140 8.47 -3.23 1.32
CA VAL A 140 7.62 -2.07 1.54
C VAL A 140 6.70 -2.35 2.72
N LEU A 141 6.88 -1.60 3.80
CA LEU A 141 5.99 -1.58 4.94
C LEU A 141 5.38 -0.19 5.07
N VAL A 142 4.05 -0.12 5.09
CA VAL A 142 3.34 1.13 5.30
C VAL A 142 2.39 0.96 6.47
N LEU A 143 2.52 1.87 7.43
CA LEU A 143 1.76 1.90 8.67
C LEU A 143 1.11 3.27 8.75
N GLU A 144 -0.21 3.31 8.63
CA GLU A 144 -0.96 4.56 8.75
C GLU A 144 -1.65 4.58 10.12
N GLY A 145 -1.46 5.64 10.92
CA GLY A 145 -2.19 5.80 12.20
C GLY A 145 -1.72 4.93 13.37
N TYR A 146 -0.53 4.36 13.33
CA TYR A 146 0.07 3.57 14.44
C TYR A 146 1.16 4.35 15.16
N VAL A 147 1.35 4.05 16.45
CA VAL A 147 2.46 4.54 17.27
C VAL A 147 3.17 3.32 17.89
N PHE A 148 4.49 3.29 17.79
CA PHE A 148 5.31 2.27 18.44
C PHE A 148 5.53 2.63 19.91
N GLU A 149 5.29 1.69 20.83
CA GLU A 149 5.52 1.93 22.27
C GLU A 149 6.98 2.26 22.58
N SER A 150 7.92 1.72 21.79
CA SER A 150 9.35 1.98 21.95
C SER A 150 9.86 3.25 21.25
N GLY A 151 8.98 4.01 20.59
CA GLY A 151 9.34 5.17 19.77
C GLY A 151 10.18 4.85 18.52
N ASN A 152 10.54 3.58 18.32
CA ASN A 152 11.38 3.13 17.21
C ASN A 152 10.58 2.16 16.33
N CYS A 153 10.70 2.33 15.01
CA CYS A 153 10.24 1.32 14.06
C CYS A 153 10.92 -0.03 14.37
N PRO A 154 10.27 -1.18 14.09
CA PRO A 154 10.87 -2.49 14.25
C PRO A 154 12.14 -2.46 13.41
N LYS A 155 13.28 -2.67 14.07
CA LYS A 155 14.59 -2.60 13.41
C LYS A 155 14.50 -3.43 12.14
N GLU A 156 14.79 -2.77 11.01
CA GLU A 156 14.87 -3.42 9.70
C GLU A 156 15.56 -4.76 9.89
N SER A 157 14.89 -5.84 9.46
CA SER A 157 15.53 -7.15 9.36
C SER A 157 16.66 -7.01 8.36
N LYS A 158 17.86 -6.67 8.89
CA LYS A 158 19.10 -6.63 8.14
C LYS A 158 19.29 -8.01 7.51
N ASN A 159 19.19 -8.06 6.20
CA ASN A 159 19.98 -8.99 5.41
C ASN A 159 21.05 -8.16 4.71
#